data_AF-A0A9J6FH78-F1
#
_entry.id   AF-A0A9J6FH78-F1
#
_cell.length_a   1.000
_cell.length_b   1.000
_cell.length_c   1.000
_cell.angle_alpha   90.00
_cell.angle_beta   90.00
_cell.angle_gamma   90.00
#
_symmetry.space_group_name_H-M   'P 1'
#
loop_
_entity.id
_entity.type
_entity.pdbx_description
1 polymer ?
#
loop_
_entity_poly.entity_id
_entity_poly.type
_entity_poly.pdbx_seq_one_letter_code
_entity_poly.pdbx_strand_id
1 'polypeptide(L)'
;MMSLSRKEISARGFLLLVDAADASEPLWRVLDESLCLLEANINNAIDTIVVANSRSNFEAKVLLPQTRAKVVFAASQEKLFEFADKANLLPEFGGSYAYDHQEWMSFRKFLEPFVSGCRLSGRQLVSVMQELRTSWVPPSSALALQLIDAQKRHIQDTFRDEQLRHLQEEGDTILQELQAYRARSPHNLDYRDALEKSGLLYNELKRAMAKLTKLADKRLQRLQECMLVRTFEEESSQVQPRLVREVALVLSWICKNGAEALSKHFFVADSLSAIQDQEYEFEKFYFLAMGRNEACRRASAPSHVAATAGGRWHTPLGRIGVGWNGAWASDVRSNSAARSRRSRDRAASATLAAALDAVANHQQKPTNKRKNWAS
;
A
#
# COMPACT_ATOMS: atom_id res chain seq x y z
N MET A 1 -8.79 11.02 36.85
CA MET A 1 -8.48 9.87 35.98
C MET A 1 -9.21 10.05 34.64
N MET A 2 -8.51 10.08 33.50
CA MET A 2 -9.16 10.19 32.17
C MET A 2 -9.34 8.79 31.58
N SER A 3 -10.57 8.30 31.51
CA SER A 3 -10.90 7.11 30.71
C SER A 3 -11.15 7.54 29.26
N LEU A 4 -10.52 6.84 28.30
CA LEU A 4 -10.65 7.14 26.87
C LEU A 4 -12.03 6.69 26.41
N SER A 5 -12.92 7.65 26.15
CA SER A 5 -14.33 7.39 25.87
C SER A 5 -14.55 6.40 24.70
N ARG A 6 -15.45 5.44 24.95
CA ARG A 6 -15.93 4.44 23.99
C ARG A 6 -16.61 5.12 22.80
N LYS A 7 -16.61 4.52 21.61
CA LYS A 7 -17.26 5.09 20.40
C LYS A 7 -18.76 5.37 20.57
N GLU A 8 -19.45 4.69 21.48
CA GLU A 8 -20.86 4.97 21.85
C GLU A 8 -21.02 6.25 22.69
N ILE A 9 -19.94 6.76 23.28
CA ILE A 9 -19.90 7.93 24.18
C ILE A 9 -19.12 9.10 23.56
N SER A 10 -18.32 8.85 22.51
CA SER A 10 -17.50 9.88 21.84
C SER A 10 -18.30 11.04 21.24
N ALA A 11 -19.62 10.90 21.05
CA ALA A 11 -20.52 11.99 20.62
C ALA A 11 -21.02 12.86 21.78
N ARG A 12 -20.83 12.44 23.04
CA ARG A 12 -21.33 13.11 24.24
C ARG A 12 -20.26 13.82 25.06
N GLY A 13 -18.97 13.61 24.78
CA GLY A 13 -17.86 14.10 25.62
C GLY A 13 -17.57 13.16 26.78
N PHE A 14 -16.44 13.35 27.49
CA PHE A 14 -16.06 12.55 28.65
C PHE A 14 -16.38 13.26 29.97
N LEU A 15 -16.71 12.47 30.99
CA LEU A 15 -16.90 12.88 32.37
C LEU A 15 -15.53 12.95 33.07
N LEU A 16 -15.22 14.08 33.69
CA LEU A 16 -13.98 14.25 34.45
C LEU A 16 -14.26 14.25 35.94
N LEU A 17 -13.78 13.24 36.66
CA LEU A 17 -13.80 13.23 38.12
C LEU A 17 -12.49 13.83 38.66
N VAL A 18 -12.60 14.88 39.47
CA VAL A 18 -11.49 15.59 40.10
C VAL A 18 -11.60 15.44 41.61
N ASP A 19 -10.54 14.93 42.24
CA ASP A 19 -10.43 14.92 43.70
C ASP A 19 -9.95 16.29 44.20
N ALA A 20 -10.75 16.93 45.04
CA ALA A 20 -10.40 18.22 45.65
C ALA A 20 -9.78 18.09 47.04
N ALA A 21 -9.57 16.87 47.56
CA ALA A 21 -9.15 16.65 48.95
C ALA A 21 -7.84 17.36 49.34
N ASP A 22 -6.86 17.38 48.42
CA ASP A 22 -5.52 17.97 48.60
C ASP A 22 -5.18 19.01 47.51
N ALA A 23 -6.18 19.53 46.81
CA ALA A 23 -5.97 20.41 45.66
C ALA A 23 -5.59 21.84 46.10
N SER A 24 -4.43 22.31 45.65
CA SER A 24 -3.96 23.68 45.86
C SER A 24 -4.44 24.63 44.75
N GLU A 25 -4.53 25.94 45.03
CA GLU A 25 -4.91 26.96 44.06
C GLU A 25 -4.13 26.92 42.72
N PRO A 26 -2.79 26.73 42.69
CA PRO A 26 -2.07 26.63 41.42
C PRO A 26 -2.46 25.40 40.60
N LEU A 27 -2.82 24.27 41.24
CA LEU A 27 -3.26 23.08 40.52
C LEU A 27 -4.60 23.31 39.79
N TRP A 28 -5.52 24.06 40.42
CA TRP A 28 -6.78 24.44 39.78
C TRP A 28 -6.57 25.34 38.55
N ARG A 29 -5.62 26.28 38.62
CA ARG A 29 -5.28 27.14 37.48
C ARG A 29 -4.70 26.34 36.31
N VAL A 30 -3.76 25.44 36.59
CA VAL A 30 -3.17 24.55 35.57
C VAL A 30 -4.24 23.64 34.96
N LEU A 31 -5.16 23.13 35.79
CA LEU A 31 -6.29 22.33 35.31
C LEU A 31 -7.19 23.15 34.39
N ASP A 32 -7.62 24.35 34.79
CA ASP A 32 -8.48 25.23 33.99
C ASP A 32 -7.86 25.56 32.62
N GLU A 33 -6.57 25.92 32.60
CA GLU A 33 -5.82 26.16 31.36
C GLU A 33 -5.74 24.89 30.49
N SER A 34 -5.47 23.74 31.10
CA SER A 34 -5.39 22.46 30.38
C SER A 34 -6.72 22.05 29.76
N LEU A 35 -7.84 22.26 30.48
CA LEU A 35 -9.18 21.97 29.98
C LEU A 35 -9.56 22.94 28.84
N CYS A 36 -9.20 24.22 28.96
CA CYS A 36 -9.41 25.22 27.91
C CYS A 36 -8.65 24.86 26.62
N LEU A 37 -7.38 24.45 26.74
CA LEU A 37 -6.59 23.96 25.60
C LEU A 37 -7.19 22.70 24.97
N LEU A 38 -7.74 21.81 25.79
CA LEU A 38 -8.39 20.59 25.31
C LEU A 38 -9.66 20.90 24.52
N GLU A 39 -10.54 21.77 25.04
CA GLU A 39 -11.76 22.21 24.36
C GLU A 39 -11.47 23.01 23.07
N ALA A 40 -10.34 23.73 23.01
CA ALA A 40 -9.93 24.45 21.80
C ALA A 40 -9.52 23.53 20.65
N ASN A 41 -8.99 22.34 20.97
CA ASN A 41 -8.53 21.37 19.97
C ASN A 41 -9.59 20.31 19.64
N ILE A 42 -10.47 20.00 20.59
CA ILE A 42 -11.50 18.97 20.46
C ILE A 42 -12.83 19.56 20.91
N ASN A 43 -13.70 19.85 19.94
CA ASN A 43 -15.05 20.35 20.22
C ASN A 43 -15.83 19.32 21.05
N ASN A 44 -16.48 19.78 22.12
CA ASN A 44 -17.26 18.95 23.04
C ASN A 44 -16.45 17.78 23.64
N ALA A 45 -15.16 18.01 23.93
CA ALA A 45 -14.30 17.02 24.57
C ALA A 45 -14.86 16.61 25.95
N ILE A 46 -15.20 17.59 26.78
CA ILE A 46 -15.67 17.39 28.16
C ILE A 46 -17.15 17.72 28.21
N ASP A 47 -17.94 16.82 28.77
CA ASP A 47 -19.37 17.06 29.02
C ASP A 47 -19.57 17.71 30.39
N THR A 48 -19.07 17.02 31.42
CA THR A 48 -19.29 17.36 32.81
C THR A 48 -18.01 17.11 33.61
N ILE A 49 -17.68 18.03 34.51
CA ILE A 49 -16.60 17.93 35.49
C ILE A 49 -17.24 17.77 36.86
N VAL A 50 -16.96 16.65 37.52
CA VAL A 50 -17.45 16.34 38.85
C VAL A 50 -16.30 16.54 39.84
N VAL A 51 -16.48 17.45 40.80
CA VAL A 51 -15.51 17.73 41.85
C VAL A 51 -15.96 16.99 43.12
N ALA A 52 -15.16 16.03 43.56
CA ALA A 52 -15.39 15.22 44.75
C ALA A 52 -14.53 15.69 45.93
N ASN A 53 -14.92 15.31 47.16
CA ASN A 53 -14.18 15.57 48.41
C ASN A 53 -13.83 17.06 48.64
N SER A 54 -14.66 17.98 48.14
CA SER A 54 -14.44 19.41 48.35
C SER A 54 -14.75 19.79 49.80
N ARG A 55 -13.74 20.26 50.53
CA ARG A 55 -13.89 20.71 51.94
C ARG A 55 -14.54 22.10 52.05
N SER A 56 -14.73 22.79 50.92
CA SER A 56 -15.15 24.18 50.88
C SER A 56 -16.25 24.36 49.84
N ASN A 57 -17.22 25.23 50.15
CA ASN A 57 -18.36 25.52 49.29
C ASN A 57 -17.97 26.53 48.19
N PHE A 58 -16.96 26.19 47.38
CA PHE A 58 -16.47 27.07 46.32
C PHE A 58 -17.46 27.11 45.14
N GLU A 59 -17.63 28.29 44.54
CA GLU A 59 -18.36 28.39 43.28
C GLU A 59 -17.54 27.83 42.11
N ALA A 60 -18.20 27.10 41.21
CA ALA A 60 -17.57 26.52 40.01
C ALA A 60 -16.78 27.54 39.18
N LYS A 61 -17.32 28.76 39.03
CA LYS A 61 -16.70 29.86 38.28
C LYS A 61 -15.42 30.41 38.92
N VAL A 62 -15.21 30.18 40.21
CA VAL A 62 -14.00 30.64 40.92
C VAL A 62 -12.85 29.66 40.71
N LEU A 63 -13.14 28.36 40.70
CA LEU A 63 -12.13 27.31 40.52
C LEU A 63 -11.73 27.10 39.06
N LEU A 64 -12.70 27.16 38.14
CA LEU A 64 -12.52 26.91 36.70
C LEU A 64 -13.17 28.03 35.87
N PRO A 65 -12.63 29.26 35.90
CA PRO A 65 -13.23 30.42 35.23
C PRO A 65 -13.20 30.35 33.69
N GLN A 66 -12.25 29.64 33.09
CA GLN A 66 -12.06 29.60 31.64
C GLN A 66 -12.79 28.43 30.98
N THR A 67 -12.99 27.33 31.70
CA THR A 67 -13.66 26.13 31.20
C THR A 67 -15.11 26.40 30.81
N ARG A 68 -15.58 25.81 29.69
CA ARG A 68 -16.98 25.90 29.25
C ARG A 68 -17.80 24.68 29.66
N ALA A 69 -17.14 23.61 30.09
CA ALA A 69 -17.76 22.40 30.61
C ALA A 69 -18.63 22.66 31.85
N LYS A 70 -19.66 21.82 32.02
CA LYS A 70 -20.54 21.87 33.20
C LYS A 70 -19.79 21.37 34.43
N VAL A 71 -19.63 22.19 35.45
CA VAL A 71 -18.99 21.79 36.72
C VAL A 71 -20.04 21.46 37.78
N VAL A 72 -19.92 20.30 38.44
CA VAL A 72 -20.82 19.83 39.48
C VAL A 72 -20.02 19.41 40.72
N PHE A 73 -20.43 19.88 41.90
CA PHE A 73 -19.84 19.44 43.17
C PHE A 73 -20.59 18.25 43.73
N ALA A 74 -19.88 17.15 43.98
CA ALA A 74 -20.40 15.95 44.62
C ALA A 74 -19.92 15.89 46.07
N ALA A 75 -20.81 16.27 46.99
CA ALA A 75 -20.54 16.31 48.43
C ALA A 75 -20.72 14.95 49.14
N SER A 76 -21.27 13.95 48.43
CA SER A 76 -21.49 12.59 48.95
C SER A 76 -21.31 11.55 47.85
N GLN A 77 -21.11 10.29 48.25
CA GLN A 77 -20.95 9.17 47.31
C GLN A 77 -22.25 8.88 46.54
N GLU A 78 -23.42 9.09 47.15
CA GLU A 78 -24.71 8.91 46.48
C GLU A 78 -24.84 9.84 45.28
N LYS A 79 -24.39 11.09 45.43
CA LYS A 79 -24.38 12.07 44.33
C LYS A 79 -23.36 11.70 43.25
N LEU A 80 -22.25 11.04 43.59
CA LEU A 80 -21.31 10.53 42.58
C LEU A 80 -21.92 9.40 41.74
N PHE A 81 -22.73 8.54 42.35
CA PHE A 81 -23.39 7.43 41.66
C PHE A 81 -24.47 7.89 40.65
N GLU A 82 -24.95 9.13 40.75
CA GLU A 82 -25.83 9.73 39.71
C GLU A 82 -25.07 10.00 38.39
N PHE A 83 -23.75 10.22 38.46
CA PHE A 83 -22.93 10.55 37.29
C PHE A 83 -22.13 9.36 36.76
N ALA A 84 -21.72 8.44 37.62
CA ALA A 84 -20.92 7.27 37.24
C ALA A 84 -21.35 6.02 38.01
N ASP A 85 -21.53 4.92 37.28
CA ASP A 85 -21.80 3.62 37.88
C ASP A 85 -20.66 3.19 38.82
N LYS A 86 -21.00 2.50 39.91
CA LYS A 86 -20.08 1.99 40.92
C LYS A 86 -18.96 1.14 40.29
N ALA A 87 -19.27 0.41 39.23
CA ALA A 87 -18.32 -0.40 38.48
C ALA A 87 -17.20 0.40 37.77
N ASN A 88 -17.40 1.71 37.56
CA ASN A 88 -16.46 2.60 36.86
C ASN A 88 -15.77 3.60 37.79
N LEU A 89 -16.11 3.60 39.09
CA LEU A 89 -15.51 4.47 40.10
C LEU A 89 -14.38 3.74 40.84
N LEU A 90 -13.34 4.49 41.22
CA LEU A 90 -12.24 3.99 42.05
C LEU A 90 -12.73 3.65 43.47
N PRO A 91 -12.05 2.77 44.21
CA PRO A 91 -12.42 2.42 45.58
C PRO A 91 -12.43 3.62 46.52
N GLU A 92 -11.53 4.59 46.28
CA GLU A 92 -11.44 5.87 46.98
C GLU A 92 -12.73 6.70 46.91
N PHE A 93 -13.53 6.52 45.84
CA PHE A 93 -14.83 7.18 45.64
C PHE A 93 -16.02 6.23 45.87
N GLY A 94 -15.81 5.10 46.56
CA GLY A 94 -16.87 4.12 46.86
C GLY A 94 -17.21 3.17 45.70
N GLY A 95 -16.38 3.15 44.66
CA GLY A 95 -16.53 2.26 43.52
C GLY A 95 -15.83 0.90 43.66
N SER A 96 -15.90 0.09 42.61
CA SER A 96 -15.27 -1.24 42.55
C SER A 96 -14.22 -1.38 41.45
N TYR A 97 -13.86 -0.28 40.75
CA TYR A 97 -12.89 -0.29 39.68
C TYR A 97 -11.46 -0.28 40.24
N ALA A 98 -10.76 -1.41 40.15
CA ALA A 98 -9.35 -1.49 40.53
C ALA A 98 -8.47 -0.85 39.43
N TYR A 99 -7.81 0.26 39.75
CA TYR A 99 -6.87 0.93 38.86
C TYR A 99 -5.43 0.73 39.34
N ASP A 100 -4.57 0.25 38.45
CA ASP A 100 -3.12 0.25 38.63
C ASP A 100 -2.48 1.17 37.58
N HIS A 101 -1.89 2.26 38.06
CA HIS A 101 -1.23 3.24 37.20
C HIS A 101 0.01 2.67 36.49
N GLN A 102 0.79 1.82 37.16
CA GLN A 102 2.00 1.22 36.59
C GLN A 102 1.64 0.18 35.53
N GLU A 103 0.61 -0.63 35.77
CA GLU A 103 0.09 -1.55 34.75
C GLU A 103 -0.43 -0.78 33.54
N TRP A 104 -1.21 0.28 33.75
CA TRP A 104 -1.73 1.12 32.67
C TRP A 104 -0.61 1.75 31.85
N MET A 105 0.41 2.32 32.49
CA MET A 105 1.55 2.87 31.77
C MET A 105 2.29 1.79 30.97
N SER A 106 2.51 0.62 31.56
CA SER A 106 3.21 -0.49 30.90
C SER A 106 2.45 -0.99 29.68
N PHE A 107 1.13 -1.15 29.81
CA PHE A 107 0.25 -1.50 28.70
C PHE A 107 0.31 -0.47 27.57
N ARG A 108 0.18 0.83 27.90
CA ARG A 108 0.17 1.90 26.88
C ARG A 108 1.52 2.06 26.19
N LYS A 109 2.63 1.95 26.92
CA LYS A 109 3.99 1.95 26.35
C LYS A 109 4.20 0.84 25.33
N PHE A 110 3.56 -0.31 25.53
CA PHE A 110 3.68 -1.44 24.62
C PHE A 110 2.68 -1.35 23.44
N LEU A 111 1.44 -0.92 23.71
CA LEU A 111 0.39 -0.81 22.70
C LEU A 111 0.63 0.31 21.68
N GLU A 112 1.02 1.50 22.14
CA GLU A 112 1.06 2.69 21.27
C GLU A 112 2.06 2.58 20.11
N PRO A 113 3.32 2.14 20.32
CA PRO A 113 4.25 1.92 19.22
C PRO A 113 3.74 0.88 18.21
N PHE A 114 3.10 -0.19 18.68
CA PHE A 114 2.55 -1.23 17.82
C PHE A 114 1.42 -0.70 16.93
N VAL A 115 0.47 0.03 17.51
CA VAL A 115 -0.65 0.64 16.76
C VAL A 115 -0.13 1.70 15.77
N SER A 116 0.82 2.54 16.20
CA SER A 116 1.44 3.56 15.37
C SER A 116 2.18 2.94 14.17
N GLY A 117 3.02 1.93 14.44
CA GLY A 117 3.75 1.19 13.41
C GLY A 117 2.81 0.54 12.39
N CYS A 118 1.73 -0.10 12.84
CA CYS A 118 0.74 -0.69 11.94
C CYS A 118 0.07 0.37 11.04
N ARG A 119 -0.24 1.55 11.58
CA ARG A 119 -0.84 2.65 10.80
C ARG A 119 0.12 3.25 9.79
N LEU A 120 1.37 3.47 10.17
CA LEU A 120 2.41 4.01 9.28
C LEU A 120 2.69 3.04 8.14
N SER A 121 2.98 1.79 8.47
CA SER A 121 3.21 0.71 7.50
C SER A 121 2.00 0.51 6.60
N GLY A 122 0.80 0.52 7.16
CA GLY A 122 -0.45 0.40 6.39
C GLY A 122 -0.61 1.53 5.37
N ARG A 123 -0.32 2.78 5.75
CA ARG A 123 -0.37 3.93 4.83
C ARG A 123 0.65 3.80 3.69
N GLN A 124 1.89 3.41 4.02
CA GLN A 124 2.94 3.18 3.02
C GLN A 124 2.53 2.10 2.02
N LEU A 125 2.04 0.94 2.49
CA LEU A 125 1.57 -0.13 1.62
C LEU A 125 0.44 0.33 0.69
N VAL A 126 -0.52 1.12 1.21
CA VAL A 126 -1.61 1.66 0.39
C VAL A 126 -1.10 2.63 -0.67
N SER A 127 -0.12 3.48 -0.35
CA SER A 127 0.53 4.38 -1.32
C SER A 127 1.18 3.59 -2.46
N VAL A 128 2.01 2.61 -2.13
CA VAL A 128 2.67 1.75 -3.12
C VAL A 128 1.64 1.02 -3.97
N MET A 129 0.56 0.52 -3.36
CA MET A 129 -0.54 -0.12 -4.10
C MET A 129 -1.27 0.85 -5.05
N GLN A 130 -1.37 2.15 -4.73
CA GLN A 130 -1.96 3.15 -5.63
C GLN A 130 -1.04 3.43 -6.81
N GLU A 131 0.26 3.57 -6.57
CA GLU A 131 1.27 3.74 -7.62
C GLU A 131 1.30 2.55 -8.59
N LEU A 132 1.15 1.33 -8.06
CA LEU A 132 1.05 0.11 -8.88
C LEU A 132 -0.18 0.06 -9.79
N ARG A 133 -1.26 0.80 -9.48
CA ARG A 133 -2.48 0.78 -10.31
C ARG A 133 -2.36 1.63 -11.56
N THR A 134 -1.36 2.49 -11.66
CA THR A 134 -1.12 3.31 -12.86
C THR A 134 -0.80 2.40 -14.05
N SER A 135 -1.75 2.27 -14.98
CA SER A 135 -1.63 1.41 -16.14
C SER A 135 -1.41 2.25 -17.39
N TRP A 136 -0.15 2.38 -17.79
CA TRP A 136 0.19 2.84 -19.12
C TRP A 136 1.03 1.75 -19.78
N VAL A 137 0.86 1.59 -21.09
CA VAL A 137 1.52 0.54 -21.87
C VAL A 137 2.87 1.10 -22.35
N PRO A 138 4.01 0.47 -22.00
CA PRO A 138 5.31 0.90 -22.48
C PRO A 138 5.38 0.91 -24.03
N PRO A 139 6.01 1.92 -24.64
CA PRO A 139 6.11 2.06 -26.09
C PRO A 139 7.24 1.21 -26.67
N SER A 140 8.22 0.80 -25.87
CA SER A 140 9.37 0.00 -26.32
C SER A 140 9.73 -1.11 -25.34
N SER A 141 10.42 -2.13 -25.85
CA SER A 141 10.93 -3.25 -25.05
C SER A 141 11.92 -2.81 -23.97
N ALA A 142 12.82 -1.88 -24.30
CA ALA A 142 13.81 -1.34 -23.37
C ALA A 142 13.16 -0.61 -22.19
N LEU A 143 12.12 0.19 -22.44
CA LEU A 143 11.41 0.89 -21.37
C LEU A 143 10.60 -0.08 -20.50
N ALA A 144 10.01 -1.11 -21.10
CA ALA A 144 9.33 -2.17 -20.34
C ALA A 144 10.30 -2.88 -19.38
N LEU A 145 11.53 -3.18 -19.82
CA LEU A 145 12.57 -3.76 -18.97
C LEU A 145 12.96 -2.82 -17.81
N GLN A 146 13.18 -1.53 -18.09
CA GLN A 146 13.48 -0.54 -17.05
C GLN A 146 12.37 -0.45 -15.99
N LEU A 147 11.10 -0.49 -16.42
CA LEU A 147 9.95 -0.47 -15.51
C LEU A 147 9.86 -1.74 -14.67
N ILE A 148 10.19 -2.91 -15.25
CA ILE A 148 10.27 -4.18 -14.51
C ILE A 148 11.29 -4.07 -13.38
N ASP A 149 12.50 -3.59 -13.68
CA ASP A 149 13.57 -3.49 -12.69
C ASP A 149 13.29 -2.41 -11.64
N ALA A 150 12.73 -1.28 -12.04
CA ALA A 150 12.28 -0.24 -11.13
C ALA A 150 11.19 -0.74 -10.18
N GLN A 151 10.18 -1.46 -10.70
CA GLN A 151 9.14 -2.04 -9.87
C GLN A 151 9.70 -3.07 -8.88
N LYS A 152 10.58 -3.98 -9.33
CA LYS A 152 11.19 -4.98 -8.46
C LYS A 152 11.94 -4.34 -7.29
N ARG A 153 12.78 -3.33 -7.58
CA ARG A 153 13.50 -2.56 -6.56
C ARG A 153 12.54 -1.87 -5.60
N HIS A 154 11.56 -1.15 -6.12
CA HIS A 154 10.60 -0.41 -5.30
C HIS A 154 9.82 -1.33 -4.33
N ILE A 155 9.37 -2.48 -4.81
CA ILE A 155 8.68 -3.48 -3.97
C ILE A 155 9.64 -4.08 -2.94
N GLN A 156 10.86 -4.41 -3.34
CA GLN A 156 11.88 -4.93 -2.42
C GLN A 156 12.21 -3.93 -1.31
N ASP A 157 12.39 -2.65 -1.65
CA ASP A 157 12.68 -1.58 -0.70
C ASP A 157 11.51 -1.36 0.27
N THR A 158 10.27 -1.41 -0.22
CA THR A 158 9.06 -1.33 0.62
C THR A 158 9.05 -2.43 1.69
N PHE A 159 9.43 -3.66 1.34
CA PHE A 159 9.47 -4.79 2.28
C PHE A 159 10.76 -4.89 3.11
N ARG A 160 11.75 -4.06 2.80
CA ARG A 160 12.96 -3.87 3.62
C ARG A 160 12.81 -2.75 4.63
N ASP A 161 11.69 -2.02 4.60
CA ASP A 161 11.38 -1.03 5.63
C ASP A 161 11.43 -1.68 7.02
N GLU A 162 12.19 -1.08 7.92
CA GLU A 162 12.50 -1.66 9.22
C GLU A 162 11.24 -1.81 10.09
N GLN A 163 10.31 -0.86 10.03
CA GLN A 163 9.07 -0.93 10.79
C GLN A 163 8.19 -2.06 10.28
N LEU A 164 8.05 -2.18 8.96
CA LEU A 164 7.27 -3.25 8.34
C LEU A 164 7.88 -4.62 8.60
N ARG A 165 9.21 -4.74 8.52
CA ARG A 165 9.96 -5.97 8.79
C ARG A 165 9.80 -6.41 10.25
N HIS A 166 9.97 -5.50 11.19
CA HIS A 166 9.77 -5.76 12.61
C HIS A 166 8.33 -6.23 12.91
N LEU A 167 7.32 -5.55 12.33
CA LEU A 167 5.92 -5.97 12.47
C LEU A 167 5.63 -7.33 11.82
N GLN A 168 6.35 -7.70 10.77
CA GLN A 168 6.23 -9.00 10.12
C GLN A 168 6.84 -10.12 10.97
N GLU A 169 7.98 -9.88 11.60
CA GLU A 169 8.71 -10.89 12.37
C GLU A 169 8.14 -11.05 13.79
N GLU A 170 7.88 -9.94 14.48
CA GLU A 170 7.53 -9.93 15.90
C GLU A 170 6.08 -9.56 16.19
N GLY A 171 5.30 -9.12 15.19
CA GLY A 171 3.97 -8.57 15.44
C GLY A 171 2.98 -9.58 16.06
N ASP A 172 3.10 -10.87 15.76
CA ASP A 172 2.30 -11.91 16.44
C ASP A 172 2.71 -12.09 17.90
N THR A 173 4.01 -12.06 18.19
CA THR A 173 4.55 -12.12 19.57
C THR A 173 4.10 -10.90 20.37
N ILE A 174 4.18 -9.71 19.79
CA ILE A 174 3.69 -8.47 20.38
C ILE A 174 2.19 -8.57 20.66
N LEU A 175 1.40 -9.12 19.73
CA LEU A 175 -0.02 -9.31 19.93
C LEU A 175 -0.32 -10.30 21.07
N GLN A 176 0.45 -11.38 21.19
CA GLN A 176 0.32 -12.35 22.28
C GLN A 176 0.65 -11.72 23.64
N GLU A 177 1.73 -10.95 23.74
CA GLU A 177 2.09 -10.25 24.97
C GLU A 177 1.02 -9.20 25.33
N LEU A 178 0.51 -8.48 24.34
CA LEU A 178 -0.64 -7.58 24.50
C LEU A 178 -1.88 -8.33 25.02
N GLN A 179 -2.16 -9.54 24.52
CA GLN A 179 -3.24 -10.38 25.02
C GLN A 179 -3.02 -10.87 26.47
N ALA A 180 -1.77 -11.00 26.93
CA ALA A 180 -1.49 -11.35 28.33
C ALA A 180 -2.02 -10.29 29.32
N TYR A 181 -2.01 -9.00 28.94
CA TYR A 181 -2.63 -7.94 29.75
C TYR A 181 -4.14 -8.12 29.93
N ARG A 182 -4.83 -8.74 28.96
CA ARG A 182 -6.26 -9.08 29.10
C ARG A 182 -6.50 -10.10 30.20
N ALA A 183 -5.59 -11.05 30.38
CA ALA A 183 -5.69 -12.06 31.43
C ALA A 183 -5.39 -11.48 32.82
N ARG A 184 -4.46 -10.52 32.91
CA ARG A 184 -4.13 -9.81 34.16
C ARG A 184 -5.25 -8.89 34.62
N SER A 185 -5.92 -8.23 33.67
CA SER A 185 -6.99 -7.25 33.93
C SER A 185 -8.28 -7.56 33.13
N PRO A 186 -8.98 -8.68 33.42
CA PRO A 186 -10.12 -9.16 32.63
C PRO A 186 -11.36 -8.25 32.73
N HIS A 187 -11.48 -7.49 33.81
CA HIS A 187 -12.57 -6.54 34.05
C HIS A 187 -12.34 -5.19 33.37
N ASN A 188 -11.14 -4.93 32.83
CA ASN A 188 -10.82 -3.68 32.16
C ASN A 188 -11.32 -3.71 30.70
N LEU A 189 -12.49 -3.11 30.49
CA LEU A 189 -13.12 -3.04 29.17
C LEU A 189 -12.30 -2.23 28.16
N ASP A 190 -11.56 -1.21 28.61
CA ASP A 190 -10.74 -0.38 27.74
C ASP A 190 -9.56 -1.17 27.16
N TYR A 191 -8.93 -2.03 27.98
CA TYR A 191 -7.88 -2.92 27.49
C TYR A 191 -8.43 -3.89 26.46
N ARG A 192 -9.57 -4.52 26.76
CA ARG A 192 -10.23 -5.46 25.84
C ARG A 192 -10.51 -4.81 24.49
N ASP A 193 -11.12 -3.62 24.50
CA ASP A 193 -11.50 -2.92 23.27
C ASP A 193 -10.26 -2.42 22.50
N ALA A 194 -9.22 -1.95 23.20
CA ALA A 194 -7.96 -1.54 22.58
C ALA A 194 -7.23 -2.73 21.93
N LEU A 195 -7.21 -3.89 22.60
CA LEU A 195 -6.62 -5.13 22.12
C LEU A 195 -7.36 -5.70 20.91
N GLU A 196 -8.68 -5.66 20.92
CA GLU A 196 -9.48 -6.08 19.77
C GLU A 196 -9.20 -5.19 18.55
N LYS A 197 -9.18 -3.87 18.75
CA LYS A 197 -8.89 -2.91 17.68
C LYS A 197 -7.47 -3.06 17.14
N SER A 198 -6.47 -3.26 18.01
CA SER A 198 -5.08 -3.45 17.58
C SER A 198 -4.89 -4.77 16.82
N GLY A 199 -5.56 -5.84 17.25
CA GLY A 199 -5.57 -7.12 16.52
C GLY A 199 -6.25 -7.03 15.16
N LEU A 200 -7.38 -6.33 15.05
CA LEU A 200 -8.02 -6.07 13.76
C LEU A 200 -7.11 -5.26 12.83
N LEU A 201 -6.48 -4.20 13.35
CA LEU A 201 -5.54 -3.35 12.60
C LEU A 201 -4.35 -4.15 12.07
N TYR A 202 -3.75 -4.98 12.91
CA TYR A 202 -2.62 -5.82 12.50
C TYR A 202 -3.03 -6.87 11.46
N ASN A 203 -4.21 -7.47 11.60
CA ASN A 203 -4.75 -8.37 10.58
C ASN A 203 -5.07 -7.67 9.25
N GLU A 204 -5.48 -6.40 9.28
CA GLU A 204 -5.59 -5.58 8.05
C GLU A 204 -4.21 -5.31 7.43
N LEU A 205 -3.18 -5.05 8.24
CA LEU A 205 -1.81 -4.88 7.75
C LEU A 205 -1.32 -6.15 7.01
N LYS A 206 -1.46 -7.33 7.63
CA LYS A 206 -1.11 -8.62 6.98
C LYS A 206 -1.85 -8.79 5.64
N ARG A 207 -3.14 -8.43 5.59
CA ARG A 207 -3.93 -8.49 4.37
C ARG A 207 -3.47 -7.49 3.31
N ALA A 208 -3.09 -6.27 3.71
CA ALA A 208 -2.55 -5.26 2.81
C ALA A 208 -1.22 -5.72 2.20
N MET A 209 -0.32 -6.31 2.99
CA MET A 209 0.94 -6.90 2.52
C MET A 209 0.68 -7.98 1.45
N ALA A 210 -0.18 -8.96 1.76
CA ALA A 210 -0.52 -10.02 0.82
C ALA A 210 -1.19 -9.50 -0.46
N LYS A 211 -1.97 -8.42 -0.36
CA LYS A 211 -2.61 -7.77 -1.51
C LYS A 211 -1.60 -7.02 -2.36
N LEU A 212 -0.64 -6.32 -1.75
CA LEU A 212 0.44 -5.65 -2.46
C LEU A 212 1.27 -6.65 -3.26
N THR A 213 1.68 -7.78 -2.66
CA THR A 213 2.43 -8.83 -3.36
C THR A 213 1.68 -9.34 -4.59
N LYS A 214 0.39 -9.65 -4.45
CA LYS A 214 -0.44 -10.11 -5.57
C LYS A 214 -0.58 -9.06 -6.68
N LEU A 215 -0.71 -7.78 -6.32
CA LEU A 215 -0.78 -6.69 -7.30
C LEU A 215 0.56 -6.49 -8.01
N ALA A 216 1.66 -6.55 -7.27
CA ALA A 216 3.01 -6.45 -7.81
C ALA A 216 3.30 -7.59 -8.79
N ASP A 217 3.02 -8.84 -8.41
CA ASP A 217 3.17 -10.00 -9.29
C ASP A 217 2.33 -9.86 -10.56
N LYS A 218 1.06 -9.46 -10.42
CA LYS A 218 0.16 -9.26 -11.58
C LYS A 218 0.64 -8.16 -12.51
N ARG A 219 1.13 -7.04 -11.98
CA ARG A 219 1.69 -5.95 -12.79
C ARG A 219 2.98 -6.37 -13.47
N LEU A 220 3.84 -7.10 -12.75
CA LEU A 220 5.08 -7.62 -13.29
C LEU A 220 4.83 -8.53 -14.49
N GLN A 221 3.89 -9.49 -14.35
CA GLN A 221 3.52 -10.38 -15.45
C GLN A 221 3.06 -9.59 -16.68
N ARG A 222 2.21 -8.57 -16.50
CA ARG A 222 1.74 -7.73 -17.60
C ARG A 222 2.86 -6.93 -18.26
N LEU A 223 3.81 -6.43 -17.47
CA LEU A 223 4.98 -5.72 -18.01
C LEU A 223 5.88 -6.68 -18.82
N GLN A 224 6.05 -7.93 -18.35
CA GLN A 224 6.79 -8.96 -19.08
C GLN A 224 6.10 -9.35 -20.39
N GLU A 225 4.77 -9.52 -20.37
CA GLU A 225 3.96 -9.75 -21.58
C GLU A 225 4.07 -8.57 -22.56
N CYS A 226 4.00 -7.33 -22.06
CA CYS A 226 4.16 -6.15 -22.91
C CYS A 226 5.57 -6.07 -23.50
N MET A 227 6.60 -6.34 -22.70
CA MET A 227 7.99 -6.36 -23.18
C MET A 227 8.16 -7.36 -24.32
N LEU A 228 7.61 -8.56 -24.15
CA LEU A 228 7.60 -9.61 -25.18
C LEU A 228 6.95 -9.13 -26.48
N VAL A 229 5.74 -8.57 -26.41
CA VAL A 229 5.04 -8.06 -27.59
C VAL A 229 5.85 -6.96 -28.28
N ARG A 230 6.39 -6.01 -27.50
CA ARG A 230 7.23 -4.92 -28.06
C ARG A 230 8.50 -5.43 -28.70
N THR A 231 9.19 -6.41 -28.11
CA THR A 231 10.37 -7.02 -28.75
C THR A 231 10.02 -7.62 -30.11
N PHE A 232 8.89 -8.32 -30.20
CA PHE A 232 8.45 -8.92 -31.46
C PHE A 232 8.07 -7.86 -32.51
N GLU A 233 7.34 -6.81 -32.11
CA GLU A 233 6.97 -5.70 -33.00
C GLU A 233 8.20 -4.94 -33.53
N GLU A 234 9.17 -4.66 -32.67
CA GLU A 234 10.43 -4.00 -33.01
C GLU A 234 11.25 -4.85 -34.00
N GLU A 235 11.32 -6.16 -33.80
CA GLU A 235 11.98 -7.08 -34.72
C GLU A 235 11.26 -7.17 -36.06
N SER A 236 9.93 -7.35 -36.07
CA SER A 236 9.13 -7.42 -37.30
C SER A 236 9.25 -6.14 -38.14
N SER A 237 9.27 -4.98 -37.47
CA SER A 237 9.47 -3.67 -38.09
C SER A 237 10.84 -3.53 -38.74
N GLN A 238 11.86 -4.30 -38.32
CA GLN A 238 13.18 -4.33 -38.95
C GLN A 238 13.29 -5.36 -40.08
N VAL A 239 12.60 -6.50 -39.98
CA VAL A 239 12.66 -7.57 -40.98
C VAL A 239 11.96 -7.16 -42.28
N GLN A 240 10.80 -6.52 -42.21
CA GLN A 240 10.04 -6.14 -43.41
C GLN A 240 10.82 -5.20 -44.36
N PRO A 241 11.44 -4.10 -43.90
CA PRO A 241 12.20 -3.21 -44.79
C PRO A 241 13.45 -3.87 -45.37
N ARG A 242 14.12 -4.73 -44.60
CA ARG A 242 15.30 -5.49 -45.07
C ARG A 242 14.91 -6.42 -46.21
N LEU A 243 13.84 -7.19 -46.03
CA LEU A 243 13.34 -8.10 -47.06
C LEU A 243 12.88 -7.35 -48.31
N VAL A 244 12.10 -6.28 -48.15
CA VAL A 244 11.64 -5.45 -49.28
C VAL A 244 12.82 -4.88 -50.07
N ARG A 245 13.88 -4.43 -49.39
CA ARG A 245 15.09 -3.93 -50.03
C ARG A 245 15.83 -5.02 -50.81
N GLU A 246 16.03 -6.20 -50.22
CA GLU A 246 16.71 -7.30 -50.92
C GLU A 246 15.90 -7.81 -52.12
N VAL A 247 14.58 -7.93 -51.97
CA VAL A 247 13.69 -8.31 -53.09
C VAL A 247 13.75 -7.27 -54.21
N ALA A 248 13.74 -5.98 -53.89
CA ALA A 248 13.90 -4.92 -54.89
C ALA A 248 15.25 -5.01 -55.64
N LEU A 249 16.34 -5.34 -54.93
CA LEU A 249 17.67 -5.54 -55.52
C LEU A 249 17.72 -6.79 -56.43
N VAL A 250 17.05 -7.88 -56.05
CA VAL A 250 16.93 -9.08 -56.89
C VAL A 250 16.12 -8.77 -58.14
N LEU A 251 14.95 -8.14 -58.01
CA LEU A 251 14.09 -7.78 -59.14
C LEU A 251 14.82 -6.84 -60.11
N SER A 252 15.51 -5.81 -59.61
CA SER A 252 16.29 -4.91 -60.46
C SER A 252 17.40 -5.63 -61.21
N TRP A 253 18.00 -6.67 -60.64
CA TRP A 253 19.04 -7.43 -61.32
C TRP A 253 18.49 -8.38 -62.37
N ILE A 254 17.41 -9.10 -62.04
CA ILE A 254 16.71 -9.97 -62.99
C ILE A 254 16.31 -9.14 -64.21
N CYS A 255 15.77 -7.94 -64.02
CA CYS A 255 15.31 -7.09 -65.12
C CYS A 255 16.44 -6.50 -65.98
N LYS A 256 17.68 -6.43 -65.48
CA LYS A 256 18.82 -5.87 -66.21
C LYS A 256 19.73 -7.01 -66.68
N ASN A 257 20.68 -7.39 -65.83
CA ASN A 257 21.72 -8.35 -66.16
C ASN A 257 21.17 -9.78 -66.29
N GLY A 258 20.10 -10.13 -65.55
CA GLY A 258 19.54 -11.47 -65.57
C GLY A 258 18.84 -11.82 -66.87
N ALA A 259 17.97 -10.93 -67.34
CA ALA A 259 17.28 -11.07 -68.62
C ALA A 259 18.27 -11.09 -69.79
N GLU A 260 19.29 -10.22 -69.76
CA GLU A 260 20.35 -10.17 -70.79
C GLU A 260 21.18 -11.46 -70.81
N ALA A 261 21.63 -11.95 -69.64
CA ALA A 261 22.40 -13.19 -69.55
C ALA A 261 21.60 -14.42 -70.01
N LEU A 262 20.34 -14.53 -69.58
CA LEU A 262 19.46 -15.63 -70.00
C LEU A 262 19.13 -15.58 -71.49
N SER A 263 18.96 -14.39 -72.08
CA SER A 263 18.73 -14.23 -73.51
C SER A 263 19.96 -14.59 -74.35
N LYS A 264 21.15 -14.18 -73.90
CA LYS A 264 22.43 -14.49 -74.56
C LYS A 264 22.73 -15.99 -74.58
N HIS A 265 22.35 -16.70 -73.51
CA HIS A 265 22.64 -18.12 -73.34
C HIS A 265 21.46 -19.05 -73.68
N PHE A 266 20.41 -18.53 -74.32
CA PHE A 266 19.25 -19.33 -74.77
C PHE A 266 19.62 -20.32 -75.89
N PHE A 267 20.59 -19.98 -76.73
CA PHE A 267 21.13 -20.85 -77.77
C PHE A 267 22.51 -21.39 -77.36
N VAL A 268 22.78 -22.65 -77.68
CA VAL A 268 24.08 -23.30 -77.43
C VAL A 268 25.02 -22.93 -78.57
N ALA A 269 26.25 -22.51 -78.24
CA ALA A 269 27.25 -22.13 -79.23
C ALA A 269 27.70 -23.32 -80.11
N ASP A 270 28.13 -22.99 -81.32
CA ASP A 270 28.32 -23.97 -82.40
C ASP A 270 29.75 -24.56 -82.45
N SER A 271 30.63 -24.11 -81.56
CA SER A 271 32.04 -24.51 -81.51
C SER A 271 32.48 -24.84 -80.10
N LEU A 272 33.40 -25.81 -79.96
CA LEU A 272 33.86 -26.30 -78.65
C LEU A 272 34.44 -25.18 -77.77
N SER A 273 35.21 -24.25 -78.33
CA SER A 273 35.77 -23.12 -77.60
C SER A 273 34.69 -22.13 -77.15
N ALA A 274 33.69 -21.86 -78.00
CA ALA A 274 32.58 -20.98 -77.64
C ALA A 274 31.64 -21.61 -76.61
N ILE A 275 31.49 -22.94 -76.62
CA ILE A 275 30.76 -23.69 -75.58
C ILE A 275 31.47 -23.58 -74.23
N GLN A 276 32.81 -23.71 -74.19
CA GLN A 276 33.59 -23.56 -72.96
C GLN A 276 33.51 -22.13 -72.39
N ASP A 277 33.57 -21.11 -73.25
CA ASP A 277 33.39 -19.71 -72.83
C ASP A 277 31.95 -19.44 -72.34
N GLN A 278 30.96 -20.04 -72.99
CA GLN A 278 29.55 -19.97 -72.59
C GLN A 278 29.30 -20.65 -71.23
N GLU A 279 29.89 -21.82 -70.99
CA GLU A 279 29.83 -22.53 -69.72
C GLU A 279 30.40 -21.68 -68.58
N TYR A 280 31.59 -21.09 -68.79
CA TYR A 280 32.24 -20.24 -67.80
C TYR A 280 31.42 -18.98 -67.45
N GLU A 281 30.83 -18.31 -68.44
CA GLU A 281 29.99 -17.14 -68.21
C GLU A 281 28.66 -17.50 -67.52
N PHE A 282 28.07 -18.65 -67.85
CA PHE A 282 26.88 -19.16 -67.17
C PHE A 282 27.18 -19.54 -65.72
N GLU A 283 28.34 -20.12 -65.43
CA GLU A 283 28.78 -20.45 -64.08
C GLU A 283 28.90 -19.19 -63.20
N LYS A 284 29.52 -18.12 -63.71
CA LYS A 284 29.56 -16.81 -63.03
C LYS A 284 28.17 -16.27 -62.74
N PHE A 285 27.27 -16.33 -63.72
CA PHE A 285 25.89 -15.90 -63.58
C PHE A 285 25.17 -16.70 -62.47
N TYR A 286 25.34 -18.02 -62.47
CA TYR A 286 24.79 -18.91 -61.45
C TYR A 286 25.31 -18.58 -60.04
N PHE A 287 26.62 -18.35 -59.89
CA PHE A 287 27.20 -17.92 -58.60
C PHE A 287 26.60 -16.60 -58.08
N LEU A 288 26.41 -15.61 -58.97
CA LEU A 288 25.78 -14.35 -58.61
C LEU A 288 24.30 -14.51 -58.22
N ALA A 289 23.56 -15.37 -58.92
CA ALA A 289 22.18 -15.71 -58.59
C ALA A 289 22.07 -16.39 -57.23
N MET A 290 22.96 -17.35 -56.96
CA MET A 290 23.05 -18.08 -55.69
C MET A 290 23.37 -17.13 -54.52
N GLY A 291 24.36 -16.25 -54.67
CA GLY A 291 24.71 -15.28 -53.62
C GLY A 291 23.56 -14.32 -53.27
N ARG A 292 22.77 -13.90 -54.27
CA ARG A 292 21.58 -13.08 -54.05
C ARG A 292 20.43 -13.84 -53.38
N ASN A 293 20.20 -15.09 -53.77
CA ASN A 293 19.21 -15.95 -53.14
C ASN A 293 19.54 -16.15 -51.65
N GLU A 294 20.83 -16.36 -51.35
CA GLU A 294 21.32 -16.47 -49.99
C GLU A 294 21.24 -15.15 -49.21
N ALA A 295 21.41 -14.00 -49.85
CA ALA A 295 21.16 -12.69 -49.24
C ALA A 295 19.67 -12.49 -48.88
N CYS A 296 18.74 -12.83 -49.76
CA CYS A 296 17.30 -12.82 -49.47
C CYS A 296 16.95 -13.78 -48.32
N ARG A 297 17.53 -14.99 -48.32
CA ARG A 297 17.34 -15.97 -47.25
C ARG A 297 17.82 -15.42 -45.91
N ARG A 298 18.99 -14.77 -45.87
CA ARG A 298 19.50 -14.09 -44.67
C ARG A 298 18.64 -12.91 -44.23
N ALA A 299 18.11 -12.12 -45.16
CA ALA A 299 17.24 -11.00 -44.82
C ALA A 299 15.85 -11.44 -44.32
N SER A 300 15.37 -12.60 -44.75
CA SER A 300 14.15 -13.24 -44.24
C SER A 300 14.34 -13.98 -42.92
N ALA A 301 15.59 -14.22 -42.52
CA ALA A 301 15.87 -14.97 -41.30
C ALA A 301 15.52 -14.11 -40.08
N PRO A 302 14.82 -14.69 -39.09
CA PRO A 302 14.64 -14.04 -37.80
C PRO A 302 16.02 -13.74 -37.18
N SER A 303 16.13 -12.61 -36.48
CA SER A 303 17.30 -12.34 -35.63
C SER A 303 17.57 -13.52 -34.68
N HIS A 304 18.84 -13.72 -34.28
CA HIS A 304 19.24 -14.78 -33.33
C HIS A 304 18.44 -14.75 -32.00
N VAL A 305 17.86 -13.58 -31.68
CA VAL A 305 16.94 -13.34 -30.58
C VAL A 305 15.57 -13.97 -30.83
N ALA A 306 14.99 -13.85 -32.03
CA ALA A 306 13.73 -14.51 -32.43
C ALA A 306 13.82 -16.06 -32.49
N ALA A 307 14.99 -16.62 -32.80
CA ALA A 307 15.20 -18.08 -32.78
C ALA A 307 15.28 -18.66 -31.34
N THR A 308 15.81 -17.89 -30.40
CA THR A 308 15.89 -18.27 -28.97
C THR A 308 14.62 -17.92 -28.19
N ALA A 309 13.94 -16.86 -28.61
CA ALA A 309 12.56 -16.52 -28.28
C ALA A 309 11.61 -17.72 -28.50
N GLY A 310 11.54 -18.30 -29.71
CA GLY A 310 10.58 -19.38 -30.04
C GLY A 310 10.60 -20.60 -29.12
N GLY A 311 11.74 -20.93 -28.49
CA GLY A 311 11.89 -22.04 -27.53
C GLY A 311 11.98 -21.66 -26.05
N ARG A 312 12.09 -20.37 -25.70
CA ARG A 312 12.34 -19.91 -24.31
C ARG A 312 11.21 -19.04 -23.72
N TRP A 313 10.11 -18.84 -24.43
CA TRP A 313 8.95 -18.12 -23.91
C TRP A 313 8.06 -18.91 -22.92
N HIS A 314 8.33 -20.20 -22.72
CA HIS A 314 7.56 -21.05 -21.79
C HIS A 314 8.14 -21.13 -20.37
N THR A 315 9.31 -20.55 -20.08
CA THR A 315 9.80 -20.47 -18.71
C THR A 315 9.23 -19.22 -18.04
N PRO A 316 8.46 -19.36 -16.94
CA PRO A 316 8.06 -18.21 -16.14
C PRO A 316 9.34 -17.52 -15.64
N LEU A 317 9.63 -16.33 -16.17
CA LEU A 317 10.73 -15.50 -15.70
C LEU A 317 10.39 -15.02 -14.29
N GLY A 318 10.75 -15.86 -13.31
CA GLY A 318 10.84 -15.56 -11.88
C GLY A 318 9.62 -14.85 -11.30
N ARG A 319 8.79 -15.60 -10.58
CA ARG A 319 7.95 -15.02 -9.51
C ARG A 319 8.85 -14.09 -8.68
N ILE A 320 8.36 -12.94 -8.20
CA ILE A 320 9.19 -12.03 -7.42
C ILE A 320 9.75 -12.82 -6.24
N GLY A 321 11.03 -13.19 -6.33
CA GLY A 321 11.76 -13.94 -5.33
C GLY A 321 12.15 -13.03 -4.18
N VAL A 322 11.19 -12.25 -3.69
CA VAL A 322 11.29 -11.71 -2.34
C VAL A 322 11.13 -12.93 -1.43
N GLY A 323 12.15 -13.23 -0.63
CA GLY A 323 12.18 -14.35 0.33
C GLY A 323 11.08 -14.20 1.37
N TRP A 324 9.85 -14.48 0.96
CA TRP A 324 8.66 -14.43 1.78
C TRP A 324 8.43 -15.84 2.28
N ASN A 325 8.54 -16.02 3.60
CA ASN A 325 8.03 -17.21 4.24
C ASN A 325 6.51 -17.27 3.98
N GLY A 326 6.12 -18.12 3.03
CA GLY A 326 4.73 -18.32 2.58
C GLY A 326 3.77 -18.82 3.67
N ALA A 327 4.25 -19.01 4.90
CA ALA A 327 3.48 -19.47 6.05
C ALA A 327 2.29 -18.54 6.40
N TRP A 328 2.42 -17.22 6.20
CA TRP A 328 1.39 -16.25 6.60
C TRP A 328 0.22 -16.11 5.61
N ALA A 329 0.40 -16.56 4.36
CA ALA A 329 -0.66 -16.59 3.36
C ALA A 329 -1.63 -17.78 3.53
N SER A 330 -1.26 -18.76 4.36
CA SER A 330 -2.08 -19.92 4.75
C SER A 330 -3.05 -19.56 5.88
N ASP A 331 -2.59 -18.85 6.90
CA ASP A 331 -3.37 -18.62 8.13
C ASP A 331 -4.58 -17.68 7.94
N VAL A 332 -4.47 -16.70 7.04
CA VAL A 332 -5.62 -15.81 6.71
C VAL A 332 -6.75 -16.60 6.03
N ARG A 333 -6.43 -17.72 5.36
CA ARG A 333 -7.42 -18.56 4.67
C ARG A 333 -8.23 -19.41 5.66
N SER A 334 -7.60 -19.86 6.74
CA SER A 334 -8.24 -20.66 7.79
C SER A 334 -9.26 -19.85 8.59
N ASN A 335 -9.00 -18.57 8.84
CA ASN A 335 -9.89 -17.73 9.66
C ASN A 335 -10.98 -16.98 8.88
N SER A 336 -10.86 -16.88 7.55
CA SER A 336 -11.83 -16.15 6.69
C SER A 336 -12.80 -17.03 5.91
N ALA A 337 -12.56 -18.34 5.85
CA ALA A 337 -13.45 -19.30 5.18
C ALA A 337 -14.84 -19.42 5.84
N ALA A 338 -15.01 -18.90 7.07
CA ALA A 338 -16.27 -19.00 7.82
C ALA A 338 -17.32 -17.91 7.51
N ARG A 339 -17.01 -16.84 6.76
CA ARG A 339 -18.02 -15.78 6.50
C ARG A 339 -18.01 -15.25 5.06
N SER A 340 -18.80 -15.95 4.24
CA SER A 340 -19.64 -15.45 3.13
C SER A 340 -18.94 -14.80 1.92
N ARG A 341 -19.07 -15.52 0.81
CA ARG A 341 -18.59 -15.24 -0.54
C ARG A 341 -19.48 -14.22 -1.27
N ARG A 342 -18.83 -13.41 -2.12
CA ARG A 342 -19.37 -12.75 -3.33
C ARG A 342 -20.37 -11.61 -3.12
N SER A 343 -19.89 -10.47 -2.60
CA SER A 343 -20.38 -9.13 -2.96
C SER A 343 -19.48 -7.97 -2.48
N ARG A 344 -18.45 -8.25 -1.67
CA ARG A 344 -17.70 -7.23 -0.91
C ARG A 344 -16.57 -6.49 -1.64
N ASP A 345 -16.16 -6.92 -2.84
CA ASP A 345 -14.95 -6.36 -3.48
C ASP A 345 -15.09 -4.94 -4.04
N ARG A 346 -16.33 -4.44 -4.22
CA ARG A 346 -16.57 -3.02 -4.55
C ARG A 346 -16.88 -2.16 -3.32
N ALA A 347 -17.50 -2.73 -2.29
CA ALA A 347 -17.82 -2.03 -1.05
C ALA A 347 -16.56 -1.76 -0.21
N ALA A 348 -15.65 -2.72 -0.07
CA ALA A 348 -14.49 -2.62 0.84
C ALA A 348 -13.46 -1.57 0.42
N SER A 349 -13.31 -1.28 -0.89
CA SER A 349 -12.41 -0.22 -1.36
C SER A 349 -12.99 1.18 -1.11
N ALA A 350 -14.33 1.32 -1.11
CA ALA A 350 -15.02 2.54 -0.72
C ALA A 350 -15.05 2.72 0.80
N THR A 351 -15.16 1.64 1.58
CA THR A 351 -15.14 1.70 3.06
C THR A 351 -13.77 2.11 3.60
N LEU A 352 -12.67 1.67 2.97
CA LEU A 352 -11.31 1.99 3.41
C LEU A 352 -10.92 3.44 3.03
N ALA A 353 -11.36 3.93 1.87
CA ALA A 353 -11.23 5.34 1.49
C ALA A 353 -12.09 6.25 2.38
N ALA A 354 -13.36 5.90 2.63
CA ALA A 354 -14.24 6.66 3.52
C ALA A 354 -13.76 6.66 4.98
N ALA A 355 -13.16 5.56 5.46
CA ALA A 355 -12.57 5.48 6.81
C ALA A 355 -11.29 6.32 6.95
N LEU A 356 -10.57 6.57 5.85
CA LEU A 356 -9.39 7.44 5.82
C LEU A 356 -9.79 8.93 5.63
N ASP A 357 -10.80 9.22 4.80
CA ASP A 357 -11.32 10.58 4.58
C ASP A 357 -12.09 11.14 5.79
N ALA A 358 -12.81 10.30 6.54
CA ALA A 358 -13.47 10.71 7.79
C ALA A 358 -12.47 11.11 8.89
N VAL A 359 -11.20 10.69 8.78
CA VAL A 359 -10.11 11.07 9.69
C VAL A 359 -9.35 12.29 9.15
N ALA A 360 -9.28 12.48 7.82
CA ALA A 360 -8.63 13.64 7.19
C ALA A 360 -9.47 14.93 7.29
N ASN A 361 -10.79 14.86 7.17
CA ASN A 361 -11.67 16.04 7.24
C ASN A 361 -11.84 16.65 8.65
N HIS A 362 -11.25 16.05 9.68
CA HIS A 362 -11.23 16.64 11.02
C HIS A 362 -10.09 17.63 11.27
N GLN A 363 -9.16 17.83 10.30
CA GLN A 363 -8.02 18.74 10.46
C GLN A 363 -7.93 19.89 9.45
N GLN A 364 -8.88 20.05 8.53
CA GLN A 364 -8.89 21.22 7.63
C GLN A 364 -10.29 21.82 7.50
N LYS A 365 -10.62 22.75 8.40
CA LYS A 365 -11.55 23.85 8.09
C LYS A 365 -10.80 25.16 8.23
N PRO A 366 -10.57 25.93 7.14
CA PRO A 366 -10.02 27.26 7.25
C PRO A 366 -11.12 28.21 7.77
N THR A 367 -10.88 28.81 8.94
CA THR A 367 -11.61 29.97 9.45
C THR A 367 -11.18 31.20 8.65
N ASN A 368 -11.91 31.52 7.57
CA ASN A 368 -11.76 32.82 6.92
C ASN A 368 -13.08 33.60 6.95
N LYS A 369 -13.33 34.30 8.06
CA LYS A 369 -14.14 35.52 8.12
C LYS A 369 -13.63 36.40 9.26
N ARG A 370 -12.68 37.30 8.98
CA ARG A 370 -12.60 38.59 9.67
C ARG A 370 -12.79 39.70 8.64
N LYS A 371 -13.96 40.32 8.73
CA LYS A 371 -14.27 41.62 8.14
C LYS A 371 -13.39 42.66 8.84
N ASN A 372 -12.69 43.47 8.04
CA ASN A 372 -12.09 44.71 8.47
C ASN A 372 -13.18 45.73 8.81
N TRP A 373 -13.08 46.33 9.99
CA TRP A 373 -13.62 47.65 10.30
C TRP A 373 -12.44 48.50 10.80
N ALA A 374 -12.33 49.72 10.24
CA ALA A 374 -11.65 50.93 10.73
C ALA A 374 -10.63 51.54 9.75
N SER A 375 -11.13 52.24 8.73
CA SER A 375 -10.87 53.66 8.43
C SER A 375 -11.47 54.00 7.07
#